data_AF-A0AAU7Z4Q6-F1
#
_entry.id   AF-A0AAU7Z4Q6-F1
#
_cell.length_a   1.000
_cell.length_b   1.000
_cell.length_c   1.000
_cell.angle_alpha   90.00
_cell.angle_beta   90.00
_cell.angle_gamma   90.00
#
_symmetry.space_group_name_H-M   'P 1'
#
loop_
_entity.id
_entity.type
_entity.pdbx_description
1 polymer ?
#
loop_
_entity_poly.entity_id
_entity_poly.type
_entity_poly.pdbx_seq_one_letter_code
_entity_poly.pdbx_strand_id
1 'polypeptide(L)'
;MEGDPGQLGHRLFEYCLQVPANRIGSKTFSPDQLKVIQEVITLTVFDVFSTFYFGDKLHWNHFAAFGCLGRRVFYVSQVLDLG
;
A
#
# COMPACT_ATOMS: atom_id res chain seq x y z
N MET A 1 25.05 -0.43 -3.51
CA MET A 1 23.68 0.10 -3.64
C MET A 1 23.78 1.30 -4.56
N GLU A 2 23.68 1.06 -5.86
CA GLU A 2 23.80 2.08 -6.90
C GLU A 2 22.53 2.95 -6.83
N GLY A 3 22.64 4.13 -6.22
CA GLY A 3 21.54 5.08 -6.13
C GLY A 3 21.59 5.99 -7.35
N ASP A 4 20.75 5.72 -8.34
CA ASP A 4 20.56 6.62 -9.48
C ASP A 4 20.13 8.02 -8.94
N PRO A 5 20.92 9.08 -9.18
CA PRO A 5 20.64 10.42 -8.65
C PRO A 5 19.33 11.02 -9.17
N GLY A 6 18.75 10.49 -10.25
CA GLY A 6 17.45 10.93 -10.79
C GLY A 6 16.24 10.53 -9.92
N GLN A 7 16.37 9.54 -9.04
CA GLN A 7 15.26 8.99 -8.24
C GLN A 7 15.13 9.63 -6.85
N LEU A 8 16.01 10.60 -6.51
CA LEU A 8 16.06 11.21 -5.17
C LEU A 8 14.74 11.91 -4.82
N GLY A 9 14.10 12.56 -5.80
CA GLY A 9 12.84 13.29 -5.59
C GLY A 9 11.69 12.37 -5.17
N HIS A 10 11.51 11.23 -5.84
CA HIS A 10 10.48 10.26 -5.50
C HIS A 10 10.72 9.64 -4.12
N ARG A 11 11.96 9.21 -3.85
CA ARG A 11 12.34 8.55 -2.60
C ARG A 11 12.23 9.50 -1.39
N LEU A 12 12.53 10.78 -1.57
CA LEU A 12 12.34 11.81 -0.54
C LEU A 12 10.85 12.03 -0.24
N PHE A 13 9.99 12.09 -1.26
CA PHE A 13 8.55 12.27 -1.05
C PHE A 13 7.92 11.08 -0.32
N GLU A 14 8.30 9.86 -0.72
CA GLU A 14 7.86 8.63 -0.06
C GLU A 14 8.25 8.61 1.41
N TYR A 15 9.51 8.94 1.73
CA TYR A 15 10.00 8.96 3.11
C TYR A 15 9.37 10.10 3.94
N CYS A 16 9.22 11.29 3.34
CA CYS A 16 8.61 12.46 3.99
C CYS A 16 7.15 12.22 4.39
N LEU A 17 6.41 11.36 3.68
CA LEU A 17 5.04 11.00 4.03
C LEU A 17 4.98 9.76 4.91
N GLN A 18 5.84 8.77 4.67
CA GLN A 18 5.85 7.51 5.41
C GLN A 18 6.31 7.69 6.86
N VAL A 19 7.26 8.59 7.15
CA VAL A 19 7.73 8.88 8.51
C VAL A 19 6.65 9.52 9.41
N PRO A 20 5.95 10.61 9.01
CA PRO A 20 4.88 11.17 9.83
C PRO A 20 3.65 10.27 9.88
N ALA A 21 3.29 9.59 8.78
CA ALA A 21 2.21 8.61 8.80
C ALA A 21 2.50 7.48 9.81
N ASN A 22 3.73 6.96 9.83
CA ASN A 22 4.15 5.98 10.81
C ASN A 22 4.14 6.50 12.24
N ARG A 23 4.56 7.75 12.45
CA ARG A 23 4.62 8.37 13.79
C ARG A 23 3.24 8.73 14.36
N ILE A 24 2.28 9.10 13.52
CA ILE A 24 0.91 9.40 13.95
C ILE A 24 0.15 8.10 14.20
N GLY A 25 0.24 7.14 13.28
CA GLY A 25 -0.46 5.88 13.42
C GLY A 25 0.12 4.95 14.49
N SER A 26 1.42 5.02 14.82
CA SER A 26 2.03 4.17 15.88
C SER A 26 1.46 4.40 17.28
N LYS A 27 0.63 5.43 17.49
CA LYS A 27 -0.06 5.69 18.75
C LYS A 27 -1.33 4.86 18.93
N THR A 28 -1.89 4.33 17.85
CA THR A 28 -3.19 3.66 17.83
C THR A 28 -3.15 2.34 17.05
N PHE A 29 -2.23 2.21 16.10
CA PHE A 29 -2.09 1.07 15.21
C PHE A 29 -0.65 0.53 15.25
N SER A 30 -0.50 -0.78 15.18
CA SER A 30 0.81 -1.43 15.13
C SER A 30 1.51 -1.17 13.79
N PRO A 31 2.86 -1.17 13.73
CA PRO A 31 3.61 -0.97 12.49
C PRO A 31 3.12 -1.82 11.31
N ASP A 32 2.68 -3.05 11.60
CA ASP A 32 2.14 -3.98 10.61
C ASP A 32 0.81 -3.50 10.01
N GLN A 33 -0.08 -2.92 10.82
CA GLN A 33 -1.35 -2.34 10.34
C GLN A 33 -1.10 -1.12 9.44
N LEU A 34 -0.14 -0.25 9.79
CA LEU A 34 0.20 0.91 8.96
C LEU A 34 0.77 0.49 7.60
N LYS A 35 1.61 -0.55 7.59
CA LYS A 35 2.13 -1.12 6.35
C LYS A 35 1.00 -1.69 5.48
N VAL A 36 -0.01 -2.27 6.11
CA VAL A 36 -1.19 -2.77 5.40
C VAL A 36 -1.99 -1.64 4.78
N ILE A 37 -2.23 -0.56 5.52
CA ILE A 37 -2.93 0.61 5.00
C ILE A 37 -2.14 1.22 3.83
N GLN A 38 -0.82 1.32 3.92
CA GLN A 38 0.02 1.80 2.83
C GLN A 38 -0.08 0.91 1.59
N GLU A 39 0.04 -0.41 1.73
CA GLU A 39 -0.05 -1.30 0.57
C GLU A 39 -1.45 -1.34 -0.05
N VAL A 40 -2.51 -1.22 0.76
CA VAL A 40 -3.89 -1.08 0.27
C VAL A 40 -4.03 0.19 -0.58
N ILE A 41 -3.58 1.34 -0.07
CA ILE A 41 -3.68 2.63 -0.78
C ILE A 41 -2.86 2.59 -2.07
N THR A 42 -1.61 2.10 -2.04
CA THR A 42 -0.75 2.04 -3.22
C THR A 42 -1.33 1.11 -4.28
N LEU A 43 -1.86 -0.06 -3.91
CA LEU A 43 -2.50 -0.98 -4.84
C LEU A 43 -3.80 -0.42 -5.42
N THR A 44 -4.66 0.21 -4.60
CA THR A 44 -5.90 0.82 -5.08
C THR A 44 -5.63 1.98 -6.03
N VAL A 45 -4.69 2.87 -5.70
CA VAL A 45 -4.32 3.98 -6.59
C VAL A 45 -3.72 3.46 -7.89
N PHE A 46 -2.88 2.43 -7.82
CA PHE A 46 -2.30 1.79 -9.00
C PHE A 46 -3.36 1.12 -9.88
N ASP A 47 -4.33 0.41 -9.30
CA ASP A 47 -5.41 -0.27 -10.02
C ASP A 47 -6.36 0.73 -10.70
N VAL A 48 -6.77 1.79 -9.98
CA VAL A 48 -7.57 2.88 -10.54
C VAL A 48 -6.80 3.59 -11.65
N PHE A 49 -5.54 3.96 -11.41
CA PHE A 49 -4.71 4.63 -12.41
C PHE A 49 -4.54 3.76 -13.66
N SER A 50 -4.24 2.47 -13.50
CA SER A 50 -4.09 1.52 -14.60
C SER A 50 -5.38 1.43 -15.43
N THR A 51 -6.54 1.38 -14.78
CA THR A 51 -7.84 1.28 -15.47
C THR A 51 -8.19 2.54 -16.25
N PHE A 52 -7.98 3.72 -15.65
CA PHE A 52 -8.29 5.00 -16.29
C PHE A 52 -7.29 5.39 -17.36
N TYR A 53 -6.00 5.06 -17.18
CA TYR A 53 -4.92 5.50 -18.08
C TYR A 53 -4.69 4.51 -19.24
N PHE A 54 -4.74 3.20 -18.97
CA PHE A 54 -4.56 2.17 -20.01
C PHE A 54 -5.86 1.79 -20.71
N GLY A 55 -7.03 2.15 -20.15
CA GLY A 55 -8.33 1.95 -20.80
C GLY A 55 -8.69 0.48 -21.05
N ASP A 56 -7.96 -0.46 -20.47
CA ASP A 56 -8.17 -1.89 -20.66
C ASP A 56 -9.43 -2.32 -19.89
N LYS A 57 -10.31 -3.05 -20.57
CA LYS A 57 -11.62 -3.47 -20.07
C LYS A 57 -11.42 -4.39 -18.86
N LEU A 58 -11.63 -3.89 -17.64
CA LEU A 58 -11.87 -4.63 -16.39
C LEU A 58 -11.38 -6.09 -16.46
N HIS A 59 -10.07 -6.26 -16.59
CA HIS A 59 -9.50 -7.58 -16.75
C HIS A 59 -9.59 -8.32 -15.41
N TRP A 60 -9.47 -9.66 -15.41
CA TRP A 60 -9.48 -10.52 -14.20
C TRP A 60 -8.59 -10.03 -13.04
N ASN A 61 -7.68 -9.11 -13.34
CA ASN A 61 -6.86 -8.37 -12.39
C ASN A 61 -7.65 -7.56 -11.34
N HIS A 62 -8.84 -7.02 -11.64
CA HIS A 62 -9.64 -6.33 -10.62
C HIS A 62 -10.19 -7.29 -9.56
N PHE A 63 -10.62 -8.48 -9.99
CA PHE A 63 -11.02 -9.55 -9.09
C PHE A 63 -9.84 -10.06 -8.25
N ALA A 64 -8.65 -10.14 -8.87
CA ALA A 64 -7.42 -10.46 -8.16
C ALA A 64 -7.03 -9.37 -7.13
N ALA A 65 -7.23 -8.09 -7.46
CA ALA A 65 -6.98 -6.97 -6.55
C ALA A 65 -7.92 -7.02 -5.33
N PHE A 66 -9.22 -7.23 -5.54
CA PHE A 66 -10.19 -7.46 -4.45
C PHE A 66 -9.84 -8.68 -3.60
N GLY A 67 -9.46 -9.79 -4.23
CA GLY A 67 -9.02 -11.00 -3.52
C GLY A 67 -7.74 -10.79 -2.71
N CYS A 68 -6.79 -10.00 -3.23
CA CYS A 68 -5.54 -9.67 -2.54
C CYS A 68 -5.79 -8.77 -1.33
N LEU A 69 -6.66 -7.77 -1.47
CA LEU A 69 -7.11 -6.91 -0.37
C LEU A 69 -7.82 -7.71 0.72
N GLY A 70 -8.76 -8.60 0.34
CA GLY A 70 -9.46 -9.47 1.29
C GLY A 70 -8.52 -10.41 2.05
N ARG A 71 -7.54 -11.01 1.35
CA ARG A 71 -6.50 -11.85 1.98
C ARG A 71 -5.63 -11.05 2.96
N ARG A 72 -5.29 -9.81 2.62
CA ARG A 72 -4.51 -8.91 3.50
C ARG A 72 -5.26 -8.60 4.79
N VAL A 73 -6.55 -8.25 4.68
CA VAL A 73 -7.41 -7.93 5.84
C VAL A 73 -7.60 -9.17 6.73
N PHE A 74 -7.80 -10.35 6.13
CA PHE A 74 -7.89 -11.60 6.88
C PHE A 74 -6.59 -11.90 7.65
N TYR A 75 -5.43 -11.77 7.01
CA TYR A 75 -4.14 -12.02 7.65
C TYR A 75 -3.85 -11.06 8.80
N VAL A 76 -4.17 -9.77 8.63
CA VAL A 76 -4.06 -8.77 9.72
C VAL A 76 -5.01 -9.10 10.87
N SER A 77 -6.25 -9.42 10.57
CA SER A 77 -7.23 -9.77 11.61
C SER A 77 -6.74 -11.00 12.41
N GLN A 78 -6.21 -12.01 11.71
CA GLN A 78 -5.67 -13.21 12.34
C GLN A 78 -4.36 -12.98 13.13
N VAL A 79 -3.50 -12.05 12.72
CA VAL A 79 -2.24 -11.75 13.44
C VAL A 79 -2.47 -10.89 14.68
N LEU A 80 -3.58 -10.14 14.74
CA LEU A 80 -3.96 -9.33 15.90
C LEU A 80 -4.71 -10.13 16.97
N ASP A 81 -5.51 -11.12 16.59
CA ASP A 81 -6.23 -12.00 17.54
C ASP A 81 -5.30 -12.99 18.29
N LEU A 82 -4.01 -13.05 17.92
CA LEU A 82 -2.99 -13.93 18.52
C LEU A 82 -1.95 -13.18 19.38
N GLY A 83 -2.13 -11.88 19.62
CA GLY A 83 -1.22 -11.00 20.38
C GLY A 83 -1.70 -10.65 21.77
#